data_AF-A0A6A5RI99-F1
#
_entry.id   AF-A0A6A5RI99-F1
#
_cell.length_a   1.000
_cell.length_b   1.000
_cell.length_c   1.000
_cell.angle_alpha   90.00
_cell.angle_beta   90.00
_cell.angle_gamma   90.00
#
_symmetry.space_group_name_H-M   'P 1'
#
loop_
_entity.id
_entity.type
_entity.pdbx_description
1 polymer ?
#
loop_
_entity_poly.entity_id
_entity_poly.type
_entity_poly.pdbx_seq_one_letter_code
_entity_poly.pdbx_strand_id
1 'polypeptide(L)'
;MSAVQSLFEDMLLTLLSEPTLVAAETVPVHCVKSRTLLVYIYLPHSLWIGYAIAVAMTLFSIVIGSLAIYQNGVASDTLFSRILVTTRNPTLDRLSVGACLGGDPFPKELRETKLRFGVLIEEEPREGPLGRVEHCCFWTRGETGDIVKGNDYAGLKTSRVRIEMRSVEEKRGLLVDDEAD
;
A
#
# COMPACT_ATOMS: atom_id res chain seq x y z
N MET A 1 50.26 -70.52 37.96
CA MET A 1 50.04 -69.91 39.30
C MET A 1 49.64 -68.44 39.19
N SER A 2 50.22 -67.64 38.29
CA SER A 2 49.88 -66.22 38.11
C SER A 2 48.42 -65.94 37.72
N ALA A 3 47.80 -66.75 36.84
CA ALA A 3 46.43 -66.52 36.39
C ALA A 3 45.36 -66.70 37.48
N VAL A 4 45.62 -67.57 38.47
CA VAL A 4 44.70 -67.74 39.62
C VAL A 4 44.86 -66.56 40.57
N GLN A 5 46.08 -66.05 40.72
CA GLN A 5 46.36 -64.91 41.57
C GLN A 5 45.72 -63.62 41.05
N SER A 6 45.76 -63.38 39.73
CA SER A 6 45.09 -62.22 39.13
C SER A 6 43.57 -62.25 39.30
N LEU A 7 42.95 -63.42 39.20
CA LEU A 7 41.50 -63.57 39.42
C LEU A 7 41.14 -63.17 40.87
N PHE A 8 41.88 -63.69 41.85
CA PHE A 8 41.63 -63.35 43.26
C PHE A 8 41.87 -61.87 43.55
N GLU A 9 42.88 -61.27 42.94
CA GLU A 9 43.17 -59.83 43.06
C GLU A 9 42.02 -58.99 42.50
N ASP A 10 41.53 -59.31 41.31
CA ASP A 10 40.40 -58.63 40.67
C ASP A 10 39.09 -58.81 41.47
N MET A 11 38.87 -60.01 42.02
CA MET A 11 37.71 -60.29 42.88
C MET A 11 37.76 -59.47 44.18
N LEU A 12 38.94 -59.37 44.80
CA LEU A 12 39.13 -58.56 46.01
C LEU A 12 39.00 -57.07 45.73
N LEU A 13 39.54 -56.57 44.62
CA LEU A 13 39.36 -55.18 44.19
C LEU A 13 37.89 -54.85 43.94
N THR A 14 37.16 -55.77 43.31
CA THR A 14 35.72 -55.61 43.10
C THR A 14 34.96 -55.55 44.42
N LEU A 15 35.29 -56.42 45.39
CA LEU A 15 34.67 -56.41 46.72
C LEU A 15 35.02 -55.16 47.53
N LEU A 16 36.24 -54.64 47.43
CA LEU A 16 36.68 -53.41 48.10
C LEU A 16 36.13 -52.14 47.44
N SER A 17 35.78 -52.18 46.15
CA SER A 17 35.13 -51.05 45.47
C SER A 17 33.64 -50.93 45.79
N GLU A 18 33.04 -51.96 46.37
CA GLU A 18 31.61 -51.98 46.70
C GLU A 18 31.37 -51.13 47.97
N PRO A 19 30.72 -49.94 47.85
CA PRO A 19 30.63 -48.97 48.95
C PRO A 19 29.79 -49.48 50.13
N THR A 20 29.02 -50.55 49.94
CA THR A 20 28.22 -51.20 50.99
C THR A 20 29.00 -52.23 51.81
N LEU A 21 30.10 -52.78 51.29
CA LEU A 21 30.98 -53.74 51.99
C LEU A 21 32.17 -53.09 52.68
N VAL A 22 32.49 -51.84 52.32
CA VAL A 22 33.49 -51.05 53.03
C VAL A 22 32.85 -50.48 54.30
N ALA A 23 33.29 -50.94 55.46
CA ALA A 23 33.00 -50.30 56.75
C ALA A 23 33.77 -48.97 56.84
N ALA A 24 33.37 -47.99 56.02
CA ALA A 24 33.91 -46.64 56.02
C ALA A 24 33.08 -45.77 56.97
N GLU A 25 33.75 -45.18 57.95
CA GLU A 25 33.18 -44.13 58.78
C GLU A 25 33.12 -42.84 57.96
N THR A 26 31.94 -42.20 57.88
CA THR A 26 31.78 -40.93 57.16
C THR A 26 32.37 -39.79 57.98
N VAL A 27 33.66 -39.52 57.76
CA VAL A 27 34.33 -38.39 58.42
C VAL A 27 33.96 -37.08 57.73
N PRO A 28 33.54 -36.04 58.48
CA PRO A 28 33.31 -34.72 57.89
C PRO A 28 34.66 -34.13 57.46
N VAL A 29 34.84 -34.00 56.15
CA VAL A 29 36.00 -33.32 55.54
C VAL A 29 35.56 -31.97 55.01
N HIS A 30 36.41 -30.94 55.18
CA HIS A 30 36.17 -29.65 54.56
C HIS A 30 36.31 -29.76 53.04
N CYS A 31 35.17 -29.77 52.34
CA CYS A 31 35.11 -29.73 50.88
C CYS A 31 34.57 -28.38 50.40
N VAL A 32 35.24 -27.79 49.42
CA VAL A 32 34.77 -26.58 48.73
C VAL A 32 33.94 -27.02 47.52
N LYS A 33 32.65 -26.73 47.52
CA LYS A 33 31.74 -27.01 46.40
C LYS A 33 31.36 -25.70 45.71
N SER A 34 31.78 -25.52 44.47
CA SER A 34 31.31 -24.42 43.62
C SER A 34 30.15 -24.88 42.75
N ARG A 35 29.16 -23.99 42.55
CA ARG A 35 28.05 -24.19 41.60
C ARG A 35 27.83 -22.89 40.86
N THR A 36 27.98 -22.94 39.54
CA THR A 36 27.64 -21.80 38.69
C THR A 36 26.14 -21.80 38.45
N LEU A 37 25.48 -20.67 38.70
CA LEU A 37 24.07 -20.46 38.42
C LEU A 37 23.92 -19.26 37.50
N LEU A 38 22.99 -19.35 36.56
CA LEU A 38 22.57 -18.22 35.75
C LEU A 38 21.68 -17.33 36.63
N VAL A 39 22.20 -16.19 37.06
CA VAL A 39 21.44 -15.19 37.83
C VAL A 39 21.01 -14.08 36.88
N TYR A 40 19.70 -13.88 36.75
CA TYR A 40 19.14 -12.76 36.02
C TYR A 40 19.22 -11.48 36.88
N ILE A 41 19.88 -10.45 36.37
CA ILE A 41 19.94 -9.13 37.02
C ILE A 41 18.92 -8.23 36.33
N TYR A 42 17.89 -7.83 37.08
CA TYR A 42 16.87 -6.92 36.58
C TYR A 42 17.33 -5.47 36.72
N LEU A 43 17.47 -4.77 35.60
CA LEU A 43 17.81 -3.34 35.55
C LEU A 43 16.55 -2.53 35.18
N PRO A 44 15.78 -2.03 36.15
CA PRO A 44 14.54 -1.29 35.86
C PRO A 44 14.79 -0.04 35.03
N HIS A 45 15.92 0.64 35.26
CA HIS A 45 16.24 1.91 34.60
C HIS A 45 16.40 1.75 33.08
N SER A 46 17.07 0.70 32.62
CA SER A 46 17.26 0.43 31.20
C SER A 46 15.93 0.11 30.51
N LEU A 47 15.03 -0.57 31.22
CA LEU A 47 13.67 -0.83 30.74
C LEU A 47 12.93 0.50 30.52
N TRP A 48 12.87 1.35 31.54
CA TRP A 48 12.19 2.64 31.47
C TRP A 48 12.69 3.53 30.34
N ILE A 49 14.02 3.59 30.12
CA ILE A 49 14.58 4.37 29.00
C ILE A 49 14.07 3.85 27.66
N GLY A 50 14.11 2.54 27.43
CA GLY A 50 13.68 1.95 26.16
C GLY A 50 12.21 2.22 25.87
N TYR A 51 11.34 2.04 26.86
CA TYR A 51 9.91 2.34 26.73
C TYR A 51 9.67 3.84 26.53
N ALA A 52 10.38 4.72 27.25
CA ALA A 52 10.23 6.16 27.08
C ALA A 52 10.56 6.63 25.66
N ILE A 53 11.63 6.10 25.05
CA ILE A 53 12.01 6.42 23.67
C ILE A 53 10.93 5.93 22.69
N ALA A 54 10.44 4.70 22.85
CA ALA A 54 9.38 4.17 21.99
C ALA A 54 8.08 4.99 22.10
N VAL A 55 7.69 5.36 23.31
CA VAL A 55 6.52 6.22 23.55
C VAL A 55 6.72 7.62 22.95
N ALA A 56 7.91 8.22 23.10
CA ALA A 56 8.20 9.52 22.51
C ALA A 56 8.12 9.50 20.98
N MET A 57 8.68 8.47 20.34
CA MET A 57 8.64 8.31 18.88
C MET A 57 7.22 8.11 18.37
N THR A 58 6.43 7.28 19.04
CA THR A 58 5.02 7.06 18.66
C THR A 58 4.17 8.31 18.84
N LEU A 59 4.35 9.06 19.94
CA LEU A 59 3.70 10.36 20.13
C LEU A 59 4.09 11.35 19.04
N PHE A 60 5.36 11.43 18.67
CA PHE A 60 5.82 12.30 17.60
C PHE A 60 5.17 11.96 16.25
N SER A 61 5.09 10.66 15.90
CA SER A 61 4.39 10.21 14.69
C SER A 61 2.89 10.54 14.72
N ILE A 62 2.22 10.38 15.87
CA ILE A 62 0.80 10.74 16.03
C ILE A 62 0.59 12.24 15.87
N VAL A 63 1.46 13.06 16.44
CA VAL A 63 1.37 14.53 16.32
C VAL A 63 1.53 14.96 14.87
N ILE A 64 2.52 14.42 14.15
CA ILE A 64 2.70 14.70 12.71
C ILE A 64 1.47 14.25 11.91
N GLY A 65 0.98 13.03 12.14
CA GLY A 65 -0.21 12.51 11.47
C GLY A 65 -1.44 13.36 11.75
N SER A 66 -1.61 13.82 12.99
CA SER A 66 -2.73 14.66 13.41
C SER A 66 -2.65 16.06 12.79
N LEU A 67 -1.46 16.67 12.73
CA LEU A 67 -1.25 17.94 12.05
C LEU A 67 -1.51 17.83 10.55
N ALA A 68 -1.10 16.74 9.93
CA ALA A 68 -1.38 16.48 8.51
C ALA A 68 -2.89 16.36 8.27
N ILE A 69 -3.62 15.63 9.12
CA ILE A 69 -5.08 15.53 9.04
C ILE A 69 -5.75 16.90 9.28
N TYR A 70 -5.26 17.68 10.24
CA TYR A 70 -5.82 19.00 10.54
C TYR A 70 -5.62 19.98 9.38
N GLN A 71 -4.46 19.98 8.73
CA GLN A 71 -4.18 20.85 7.58
C GLN A 71 -4.92 20.39 6.32
N ASN A 72 -4.97 19.09 6.07
CA ASN A 72 -5.65 18.54 4.88
C ASN A 72 -7.17 18.52 5.04
N GLY A 73 -7.68 18.52 6.28
CA GLY A 73 -9.11 18.46 6.63
C GLY A 73 -9.82 17.15 6.26
N VAL A 74 -9.18 16.31 5.45
CA VAL A 74 -9.74 15.11 4.85
C VAL A 74 -8.64 14.04 4.74
N ALA A 75 -8.93 12.82 5.20
CA ALA A 75 -8.11 11.66 4.84
C ALA A 75 -8.42 11.33 3.38
N SER A 76 -7.44 11.40 2.47
CA SER A 76 -7.64 11.08 1.05
C SER A 76 -6.90 9.80 0.69
N ASP A 77 -7.64 8.79 0.24
CA ASP A 77 -7.09 7.52 -0.23
C ASP A 77 -6.66 7.58 -1.71
N THR A 78 -5.68 6.78 -2.11
CA THR A 78 -5.16 6.69 -3.49
C THR A 78 -5.99 5.81 -4.44
N LEU A 79 -7.24 5.50 -4.05
CA LEU A 79 -8.15 4.67 -4.85
C LEU A 79 -8.43 5.34 -6.21
N PHE A 80 -8.35 4.55 -7.29
CA PHE A 80 -8.56 5.03 -8.66
C PHE A 80 -9.91 5.76 -8.86
N SER A 81 -10.99 5.27 -8.23
CA SER A 81 -12.30 5.93 -8.26
C SER A 81 -12.28 7.34 -7.65
N ARG A 82 -11.42 7.58 -6.66
CA ARG A 82 -11.25 8.86 -5.97
C ARG A 82 -10.44 9.86 -6.79
N ILE A 83 -9.41 9.36 -7.46
CA ILE A 83 -8.67 10.14 -8.45
C ILE A 83 -9.63 10.53 -9.60
N LEU A 84 -10.42 9.59 -10.10
CA LEU A 84 -11.32 9.83 -11.22
C LEU A 84 -12.40 10.88 -10.90
N VAL A 85 -12.98 10.83 -9.69
CA VAL A 85 -13.95 11.85 -9.23
C VAL A 85 -13.30 13.24 -9.07
N THR A 86 -12.05 13.32 -8.62
CA THR A 86 -11.37 14.61 -8.45
C THR A 86 -10.86 15.22 -9.77
N THR A 87 -10.74 14.44 -10.85
CA THR A 87 -10.07 14.87 -12.10
C THR A 87 -10.96 15.15 -13.32
N ARG A 88 -12.21 15.58 -13.13
CA ARG A 88 -13.20 15.98 -14.17
C ARG A 88 -14.04 14.84 -14.76
N ASN A 89 -15.34 14.96 -14.55
CA ASN A 89 -16.37 14.66 -15.56
C ASN A 89 -17.67 15.36 -15.10
N PRO A 90 -18.35 16.16 -15.94
CA PRO A 90 -19.54 16.93 -15.54
C PRO A 90 -20.74 16.08 -15.06
N THR A 91 -20.88 14.83 -15.52
CA THR A 91 -21.91 13.90 -15.01
C THR A 91 -21.44 13.20 -13.75
N LEU A 92 -20.15 12.93 -13.62
CA LEU A 92 -19.60 12.51 -12.32
C LEU A 92 -19.63 13.64 -11.30
N ASP A 93 -19.57 14.90 -11.72
CA ASP A 93 -19.69 16.08 -10.85
C ASP A 93 -21.08 16.15 -10.23
N ARG A 94 -22.13 15.88 -11.03
CA ARG A 94 -23.51 15.72 -10.53
C ARG A 94 -23.67 14.55 -9.57
N LEU A 95 -22.96 13.44 -9.81
CA LEU A 95 -23.02 12.24 -8.96
C LEU A 95 -22.11 12.35 -7.73
N SER A 96 -21.12 13.25 -7.75
CA SER A 96 -20.12 13.45 -6.70
C SER A 96 -20.34 14.72 -5.88
N VAL A 97 -21.51 15.37 -5.99
CA VAL A 97 -21.90 16.49 -5.11
C VAL A 97 -21.75 16.06 -3.65
N GLY A 98 -20.71 16.58 -2.98
CA GLY A 98 -20.36 16.22 -1.59
C GLY A 98 -19.17 15.27 -1.40
N ALA A 99 -18.61 14.71 -2.48
CA ALA A 99 -17.43 13.81 -2.47
C ALA A 99 -16.22 14.36 -3.24
N CYS A 100 -16.27 15.63 -3.68
CA CYS A 100 -15.26 16.28 -4.53
C CYS A 100 -13.85 16.36 -3.93
N LEU A 101 -13.72 16.25 -2.60
CA LEU A 101 -12.43 16.21 -1.91
C LEU A 101 -11.83 14.80 -1.85
N GLY A 102 -12.60 13.79 -2.25
CA GLY A 102 -12.28 12.40 -1.95
C GLY A 102 -12.02 12.29 -0.45
N GLY A 103 -13.08 12.39 0.35
CA GLY A 103 -13.04 12.20 1.80
C GLY A 103 -13.75 10.95 2.25
N ASP A 104 -13.33 10.42 3.40
CA ASP A 104 -14.03 9.30 4.04
C ASP A 104 -15.11 9.79 5.00
N PRO A 105 -16.27 9.13 5.06
CA PRO A 105 -16.64 7.92 4.30
C PRO A 105 -17.08 8.22 2.86
N PHE A 106 -16.47 7.54 1.89
CA PHE A 106 -16.85 7.64 0.47
C PHE A 106 -18.26 7.06 0.23
N PRO A 107 -19.16 7.76 -0.51
CA PRO A 107 -20.54 7.32 -0.68
C PRO A 107 -20.63 5.96 -1.38
N LYS A 108 -21.47 5.07 -0.84
CA LYS A 108 -21.61 3.68 -1.32
C LYS A 108 -22.10 3.61 -2.77
N GLU A 109 -22.97 4.53 -3.15
CA GLU A 109 -23.52 4.65 -4.51
C GLU A 109 -22.42 4.87 -5.57
N LEU A 110 -21.47 5.78 -5.29
CA LEU A 110 -20.32 6.00 -6.17
C LEU A 110 -19.37 4.79 -6.22
N ARG A 111 -19.27 4.03 -5.14
CA ARG A 111 -18.43 2.83 -5.09
C ARG A 111 -19.01 1.67 -5.88
N GLU A 112 -20.34 1.55 -5.94
CA GLU A 112 -21.05 0.48 -6.66
C GLU A 112 -21.27 0.81 -8.14
N THR A 113 -21.18 2.09 -8.50
CA THR A 113 -21.32 2.54 -9.88
C THR A 113 -20.14 2.07 -10.73
N LYS A 114 -20.41 1.16 -11.69
CA LYS A 114 -19.40 0.66 -12.64
C LYS A 114 -19.16 1.70 -13.74
N LEU A 115 -17.93 2.20 -13.80
CA LEU A 115 -17.47 3.07 -14.87
C LEU A 115 -16.91 2.25 -16.04
N ARG A 116 -17.21 2.70 -17.26
CA ARG A 116 -16.70 2.14 -18.51
C ARG A 116 -15.93 3.24 -19.26
N PHE A 117 -14.85 2.86 -19.91
CA PHE A 117 -14.16 3.74 -20.86
C PHE A 117 -14.77 3.55 -22.25
N GLY A 118 -15.15 4.63 -22.90
CA GLY A 118 -15.70 4.57 -24.26
C GLY A 118 -16.15 5.93 -24.77
N VAL A 119 -16.93 5.90 -25.84
CA VAL A 119 -17.42 7.10 -26.52
C VAL A 119 -18.59 7.68 -25.74
N LEU A 120 -18.59 8.99 -25.50
CA LEU A 120 -19.71 9.64 -24.83
C LEU A 120 -20.89 9.79 -25.81
N ILE A 121 -22.06 9.29 -25.41
CA ILE A 121 -23.30 9.46 -26.15
C ILE A 121 -23.99 10.72 -25.60
N GLU A 122 -23.64 11.89 -26.12
CA GLU A 122 -24.35 13.14 -25.77
C GLU A 122 -25.66 13.25 -26.57
N GLU A 123 -26.78 13.55 -25.90
CA GLU A 123 -28.07 13.83 -26.56
C GLU A 123 -27.99 15.08 -27.45
N GLU A 124 -27.16 16.04 -27.05
CA GLU A 124 -26.79 17.22 -27.84
C GLU A 124 -25.28 17.19 -28.11
N PRO A 125 -24.83 16.75 -29.30
CA PRO A 125 -23.41 16.75 -29.62
C PRO A 125 -22.90 18.20 -29.57
N ARG A 126 -21.97 18.49 -28.65
CA ARG A 126 -21.29 19.78 -28.63
C ARG A 126 -20.50 19.96 -29.92
N GLU A 127 -20.99 20.83 -30.81
CA GLU A 127 -20.22 21.28 -31.96
C GLU A 127 -19.08 22.17 -31.48
N GLY A 128 -17.89 21.55 -31.35
CA GLY A 128 -16.66 22.30 -31.18
C GLY A 128 -16.22 22.95 -32.50
N PRO A 129 -15.12 23.73 -32.49
CA PRO A 129 -14.48 24.26 -33.70
C PRO A 129 -14.10 23.18 -34.75
N LEU A 130 -14.16 21.91 -34.33
CA LEU A 130 -13.76 20.70 -35.05
C LEU A 130 -14.94 19.97 -35.71
N GLY A 131 -16.17 20.46 -35.57
CA GLY A 131 -17.39 19.75 -35.95
C GLY A 131 -17.78 18.67 -34.94
N ARG A 132 -18.66 17.74 -35.34
CA ARG A 132 -19.11 16.60 -34.53
C ARG A 132 -17.97 15.57 -34.40
N VAL A 133 -17.15 15.73 -33.36
CA VAL A 133 -16.09 14.76 -33.01
C VAL A 133 -16.53 13.95 -31.79
N GLU A 134 -16.25 12.66 -31.84
CA GLU A 134 -16.54 11.76 -30.72
C GLU A 134 -15.46 11.92 -29.64
N HIS A 135 -15.91 12.12 -28.39
CA HIS A 135 -15.02 12.24 -27.24
C HIS A 135 -15.02 10.93 -26.43
N CYS A 136 -13.83 10.39 -26.15
CA CYS A 136 -13.66 9.19 -25.33
C CYS A 136 -13.35 9.59 -23.88
N CYS A 137 -14.17 9.17 -22.92
CA CYS A 137 -14.01 9.46 -21.50
C CYS A 137 -14.47 8.27 -20.64
N PHE A 138 -14.13 8.29 -19.35
CA PHE A 138 -14.72 7.36 -18.39
C PHE A 138 -16.10 7.84 -17.97
N TRP A 139 -17.09 6.96 -18.05
CA TRP A 139 -18.47 7.29 -17.72
C TRP A 139 -19.27 6.12 -17.16
N THR A 140 -20.50 6.40 -16.72
CA THR A 140 -21.48 5.37 -16.35
C THR A 140 -21.77 4.44 -17.53
N ARG A 141 -22.11 3.19 -17.23
CA ARG A 141 -22.41 2.16 -18.25
C ARG A 141 -23.56 2.55 -19.19
N GLY A 142 -24.48 3.41 -18.76
CA GLY A 142 -25.65 3.83 -19.56
C GLY A 142 -25.34 4.88 -20.62
N GLU A 143 -24.30 5.69 -20.42
CA GLU A 143 -23.97 6.85 -21.28
C GLU A 143 -22.68 6.61 -22.10
N THR A 144 -22.08 5.42 -21.99
CA THR A 144 -20.85 5.03 -22.70
C THR A 144 -21.14 4.09 -23.87
N GLY A 145 -20.80 4.52 -25.09
CA GLY A 145 -20.76 3.71 -26.30
C GLY A 145 -19.43 2.99 -26.52
N ASP A 146 -19.45 1.97 -27.37
CA ASP A 146 -18.27 1.21 -27.78
C ASP A 146 -17.41 1.99 -28.78
N ILE A 147 -16.08 1.85 -28.65
CA ILE A 147 -15.13 2.49 -29.58
C ILE A 147 -15.06 1.67 -30.86
N VAL A 148 -15.56 2.22 -31.96
CA VAL A 148 -15.56 1.59 -33.28
C VAL A 148 -14.44 2.17 -34.15
N LYS A 149 -13.76 1.31 -34.90
CA LYS A 149 -12.71 1.73 -35.84
C LYS A 149 -13.33 2.41 -37.07
N GLY A 150 -12.94 3.65 -37.34
CA GLY A 150 -13.40 4.43 -38.50
C GLY A 150 -14.08 5.75 -38.15
N ASN A 151 -14.41 5.98 -36.88
CA ASN A 151 -15.00 7.25 -36.43
C ASN A 151 -13.94 8.33 -36.18
N ASP A 152 -14.37 9.58 -36.30
CA ASP A 152 -13.56 10.77 -36.04
C ASP A 152 -13.55 11.09 -34.54
N TYR A 153 -12.51 10.60 -33.85
CA TYR A 153 -12.29 10.89 -32.44
C TYR A 153 -11.47 12.17 -32.23
N ALA A 154 -11.80 12.92 -31.18
CA ALA A 154 -11.04 14.09 -30.79
C ALA A 154 -9.55 13.73 -30.53
N GLY A 155 -8.63 14.38 -31.25
CA GLY A 155 -7.19 14.20 -31.11
C GLY A 155 -6.53 13.25 -32.12
N LEU A 156 -7.30 12.55 -32.97
CA LEU A 156 -6.73 11.74 -34.05
C LEU A 156 -6.03 12.61 -35.12
N LYS A 157 -4.92 12.13 -35.71
CA LYS A 157 -4.19 12.87 -36.76
C LYS A 157 -5.06 13.19 -37.98
N THR A 158 -5.93 12.27 -38.37
CA THR A 158 -6.87 12.46 -39.50
C THR A 158 -7.82 13.61 -39.25
N SER A 159 -8.35 13.70 -38.03
CA SER A 159 -9.18 14.84 -37.60
C SER A 159 -8.36 16.12 -37.62
N ARG A 160 -7.09 16.11 -37.19
CA ARG A 160 -6.19 17.29 -37.26
C ARG A 160 -5.93 17.81 -38.68
N VAL A 161 -5.69 16.92 -39.64
CA VAL A 161 -5.48 17.31 -41.05
C VAL A 161 -6.75 17.95 -41.62
N ARG A 162 -7.94 17.45 -41.25
CA ARG A 162 -9.22 18.07 -41.63
C ARG A 162 -9.38 19.48 -41.04
N ILE A 163 -8.88 19.73 -39.82
CA ILE A 163 -8.86 21.08 -39.21
C ILE A 163 -8.03 22.04 -40.04
N GLU A 164 -6.80 21.63 -40.38
CA GLU A 164 -5.88 22.48 -41.13
C GLU A 164 -6.46 22.83 -42.50
N MET A 165 -7.02 21.85 -43.22
CA MET A 165 -7.72 22.10 -44.49
C MET A 165 -8.92 23.05 -44.32
N ARG A 166 -9.80 22.80 -43.34
CA ARG A 166 -11.01 23.61 -43.17
C ARG A 166 -10.71 25.07 -42.79
N SER A 167 -9.68 25.31 -41.97
CA SER A 167 -9.26 26.67 -41.62
C SER A 167 -8.60 27.42 -42.79
N VAL A 168 -7.92 26.69 -43.68
CA VAL A 168 -7.35 27.26 -44.91
C VAL A 168 -8.47 27.65 -45.88
N GLU A 169 -9.52 26.85 -45.95
CA GLU A 169 -10.68 27.07 -46.82
C GLU A 169 -11.56 28.24 -46.34
N GLU A 170 -11.83 28.35 -45.02
CA GLU A 170 -12.48 29.53 -44.42
C GLU A 170 -11.68 30.82 -44.68
N LYS A 171 -10.35 30.80 -44.52
CA LYS A 171 -9.50 31.95 -44.81
C LYS A 171 -9.49 32.32 -46.29
N ARG A 172 -9.61 31.33 -47.18
CA ARG A 172 -9.66 31.58 -48.63
C ARG A 172 -10.99 32.20 -49.06
N GLY A 173 -12.11 31.82 -48.44
CA GLY A 173 -13.41 32.46 -48.68
C GLY A 173 -13.42 33.94 -48.30
N LEU A 174 -12.77 34.30 -47.19
CA LEU A 174 -12.68 35.69 -46.70
C LEU A 174 -11.79 36.61 -47.55
N LEU A 175 -10.89 36.06 -48.38
CA LEU A 175 -9.98 36.84 -49.22
C LEU A 175 -10.51 37.09 -50.64
N VAL A 176 -11.60 36.43 -51.04
CA VAL A 176 -12.21 36.58 -52.37
C VAL A 176 -13.22 37.73 -52.41
N ASP A 177 -13.75 38.14 -51.25
CA ASP A 177 -14.73 39.22 -51.14
C ASP A 177 -14.10 40.64 -51.17
N ASP A 178 -12.77 40.76 -51.10
CA ASP A 178 -12.05 42.05 -51.07
C ASP A 178 -11.48 42.48 -52.45
N GLU A 179 -11.68 41.73 -53.53
CA GLU A 179 -11.17 42.05 -54.89
C GLU A 179 -12.26 42.45 -55.92
N ALA A 180 -13.48 42.74 -55.46
CA ALA A 180 -14.57 43.20 -56.32
C ALA A 180 -15.03 44.63 -55.96
N ASP A 181 -14.17 45.62 -56.22
CA ASP A 181 -14.54 47.02 -56.49
C ASP A 181 -13.46 47.71 -57.35
#